data_AF-A0A7V3MFL1-F1
#
_entry.id   AF-A0A7V3MFL1-F1
#
_cell.length_a   1.000
_cell.length_b   1.000
_cell.length_c   1.000
_cell.angle_alpha   90.00
_cell.angle_beta   90.00
_cell.angle_gamma   90.00
#
_symmetry.space_group_name_H-M   'P 1'
#
loop_
_entity.id
_entity.type
_entity.pdbx_description
1 polymer ?
#
loop_
_entity_poly.entity_id
_entity_poly.type
_entity_poly.pdbx_seq_one_letter_code
_entity_poly.pdbx_strand_id
1 'polypeptide(L)'
;MDEECLKLSTYLAERRRTDNGFVSDVLLGLYQGHRVASSVLLRGVGGFGTGRHYRSDQSLTLSEDPPVLITAVDSRPVIEGLFDDVLAVQQRGLVTLERARLLRGEIGALELADGLHEAVKLTIYLGRKERVYGVPAYIAICDLMHRRHIAGASVFLGVDGVAHGQRRRARFFGVNADVPLMVVVVGSGELIGRVLPELGGLLEQPMITLERVRVCKRDGALLEPPHPLPKADEHGLPLWQKLSVYTSESARRGGVPIHRALVQRLWRRKTPDGATVLRGIWGFHGDHP
;
A
#
# COMPACT_ATOMS: atom_id res chain seq x y z
N MET A 1 -6.96 -8.24 18.91
CA MET A 1 -8.20 -7.92 18.17
C MET A 1 -8.00 -8.28 16.72
N ASP A 2 -8.95 -9.04 16.17
CA ASP A 2 -8.97 -9.52 14.80
C ASP A 2 -10.38 -9.29 14.26
N GLU A 3 -10.51 -8.40 13.29
CA GLU A 3 -11.80 -7.98 12.75
C GLU A 3 -11.74 -7.76 11.24
N GLU A 4 -12.90 -7.79 10.58
CA GLU A 4 -13.01 -7.35 9.20
C GLU A 4 -12.79 -5.83 9.10
N CYS A 5 -12.02 -5.43 8.11
CA CYS A 5 -11.72 -4.02 7.87
C CYS A 5 -11.81 -3.68 6.38
N LEU A 6 -11.85 -2.39 6.10
CA LEU A 6 -11.79 -1.85 4.75
C LEU A 6 -10.52 -1.03 4.58
N LYS A 7 -9.91 -1.16 3.39
CA LYS A 7 -8.78 -0.36 2.96
C LYS A 7 -9.21 0.52 1.79
N LEU A 8 -9.40 1.79 2.09
CA LEU A 8 -9.68 2.83 1.12
C LEU A 8 -8.35 3.34 0.54
N SER A 9 -8.21 3.35 -0.78
CA SER A 9 -7.02 3.87 -1.46
C SER A 9 -7.40 4.91 -2.49
N THR A 10 -6.80 6.09 -2.41
CA THR A 10 -7.02 7.20 -3.35
C THR A 10 -5.74 7.48 -4.12
N TYR A 11 -5.85 7.44 -5.45
CA TYR A 11 -4.77 7.76 -6.39
C TYR A 11 -5.09 9.10 -7.06
N LEU A 12 -4.20 10.07 -6.92
CA LEU A 12 -4.37 11.39 -7.51
C LEU A 12 -3.01 12.05 -7.81
N ALA A 13 -3.07 13.20 -8.45
CA ALA A 13 -1.93 14.09 -8.63
C ALA A 13 -1.59 14.84 -7.34
N GLU A 14 -0.31 14.93 -6.94
CA GLU A 14 0.12 15.60 -5.71
C GLU A 14 -0.40 17.05 -5.60
N ARG A 15 -0.30 17.81 -6.69
CA ARG A 15 -0.66 19.24 -6.73
C ARG A 15 -2.15 19.44 -6.96
N ARG A 16 -2.97 18.39 -6.85
CA ARG A 16 -4.42 18.53 -7.06
C ARG A 16 -5.05 19.31 -5.91
N ARG A 17 -5.96 20.22 -6.24
CA ARG A 17 -6.58 21.15 -5.28
C ARG A 17 -8.10 21.14 -5.43
N THR A 18 -8.77 21.37 -4.31
CA THR A 18 -10.15 21.86 -4.21
C THR A 18 -10.12 23.31 -3.74
N ASP A 19 -11.28 23.91 -3.53
CA ASP A 19 -11.39 25.25 -2.93
C ASP A 19 -10.82 25.29 -1.50
N ASN A 20 -10.78 24.14 -0.81
CA ASN A 20 -10.31 24.00 0.57
C ASN A 20 -8.82 23.62 0.70
N GLY A 21 -8.05 23.62 -0.39
CA GLY A 21 -6.61 23.32 -0.37
C GLY A 21 -6.22 22.12 -1.24
N PHE A 22 -5.12 21.44 -0.91
CA PHE A 22 -4.75 20.22 -1.63
C PHE A 22 -5.74 19.09 -1.31
N VAL A 23 -6.12 18.30 -2.31
CA VAL A 23 -7.05 17.17 -2.11
C VAL A 23 -6.52 16.21 -1.05
N SER A 24 -5.21 15.98 -1.02
CA SER A 24 -4.55 15.17 0.00
C SER A 24 -4.74 15.71 1.41
N ASP A 25 -4.67 17.04 1.59
CA ASP A 25 -4.87 17.69 2.88
C ASP A 25 -6.31 17.54 3.38
N VAL A 26 -7.27 17.71 2.47
CA VAL A 26 -8.70 17.54 2.77
C VAL A 26 -9.00 16.10 3.18
N LEU A 27 -8.54 15.12 2.40
CA LEU A 27 -8.76 13.70 2.70
C LEU A 27 -8.10 13.28 4.02
N LEU A 28 -6.86 13.69 4.27
CA LEU A 28 -6.19 13.41 5.55
C LEU A 28 -6.87 14.11 6.74
N GLY A 29 -7.47 15.28 6.52
CA GLY A 29 -8.31 15.97 7.49
C GLY A 29 -9.56 15.16 7.85
N LEU A 30 -10.26 14.62 6.84
CA LEU A 30 -11.40 13.72 7.05
C LEU A 30 -10.96 12.47 7.83
N TYR A 31 -9.87 11.82 7.42
CA TYR A 31 -9.38 10.62 8.11
C TYR A 31 -8.98 10.91 9.56
N GLN A 32 -8.38 12.07 9.84
CA GLN A 32 -8.09 12.50 11.20
C GLN A 32 -9.37 12.77 12.00
N GLY A 33 -10.35 13.46 11.41
CA GLY A 33 -11.63 13.79 12.05
C GLY A 33 -12.43 12.55 12.46
N HIS A 34 -12.44 11.54 11.60
CA HIS A 34 -13.04 10.22 11.88
C HIS A 34 -12.14 9.29 12.70
N ARG A 35 -10.93 9.76 13.07
CA ARG A 35 -9.94 9.01 13.85
C ARG A 35 -9.60 7.65 13.23
N VAL A 36 -9.52 7.60 11.89
CA VAL A 36 -9.10 6.41 11.16
C VAL A 36 -7.80 5.89 11.77
N ALA A 37 -7.74 4.60 12.01
CA ALA A 37 -6.66 3.99 12.74
C ALA A 37 -5.29 4.15 12.07
N SER A 38 -5.25 3.98 10.75
CA SER A 38 -4.07 4.24 9.95
C SER A 38 -4.42 4.88 8.63
N SER A 39 -3.69 5.93 8.28
CA SER A 39 -3.60 6.43 6.93
C SER A 39 -2.16 6.74 6.57
N VAL A 40 -1.74 6.41 5.36
CA VAL A 40 -0.40 6.70 4.85
C VAL A 40 -0.51 7.35 3.48
N LEU A 41 0.09 8.53 3.33
CA LEU A 41 0.30 9.19 2.05
C LEU A 41 1.70 8.86 1.52
N LEU A 42 1.74 8.17 0.39
CA LEU A 42 2.94 7.81 -0.35
C LEU A 42 3.08 8.68 -1.59
N ARG A 43 4.27 9.24 -1.80
CA ARG A 43 4.62 9.95 -3.03
C ARG A 43 5.20 8.95 -4.04
N GLY A 44 4.65 8.94 -5.25
CA GLY A 44 5.15 8.12 -6.36
C GLY A 44 6.27 8.79 -7.14
N VAL A 45 7.02 7.97 -7.90
CA VAL A 45 8.14 8.39 -8.75
C VAL A 45 7.78 8.35 -10.25
N GLY A 46 6.57 7.92 -10.57
CA GLY A 46 6.06 7.94 -11.93
C GLY A 46 4.69 7.28 -12.05
N GLY A 47 4.02 7.50 -13.18
CA GLY A 47 2.69 6.97 -13.41
C GLY A 47 1.88 7.76 -14.43
N PHE A 48 0.66 7.30 -14.66
CA PHE A 48 -0.37 8.04 -15.39
C PHE A 48 -1.73 7.70 -14.80
N GLY A 49 -2.67 8.63 -14.88
CA GLY A 49 -4.08 8.40 -14.52
C GLY A 49 -5.01 8.48 -15.72
N THR A 50 -6.30 8.69 -15.47
CA THR A 50 -7.36 8.77 -16.48
C THR A 50 -7.15 9.87 -17.52
N GLY A 51 -6.45 10.95 -17.15
CA GLY A 51 -6.05 12.01 -18.08
C GLY A 51 -4.90 11.63 -19.03
N ARG A 52 -4.31 10.43 -18.87
CA ARG A 52 -3.27 9.87 -19.76
C ARG A 52 -2.00 10.73 -19.87
N HIS A 53 -1.75 11.60 -18.91
CA HIS A 53 -0.46 12.30 -18.79
C HIS A 53 0.56 11.38 -18.11
N TYR A 54 1.61 11.01 -18.84
CA TYR A 54 2.72 10.25 -18.28
C TYR A 54 3.63 11.17 -17.46
N ARG A 55 3.88 10.79 -16.21
CA ARG A 55 4.71 11.52 -15.25
C ARG A 55 5.84 10.61 -14.77
N SER A 56 7.04 11.16 -14.60
CA SER A 56 8.26 10.41 -14.28
C SER A 56 9.25 11.35 -13.59
N ASP A 57 9.95 10.83 -12.57
CA ASP A 57 11.02 11.50 -11.81
C ASP A 57 12.29 11.83 -12.61
N GLN A 58 12.30 11.58 -13.93
CA GLN A 58 13.43 11.85 -14.80
C GLN A 58 13.62 13.33 -15.14
N SER A 59 12.64 14.17 -14.84
CA SER A 59 12.63 15.58 -15.22
C SER A 59 12.78 16.44 -13.97
N LEU A 60 13.96 16.96 -13.67
CA LEU A 60 14.19 17.90 -12.55
C LEU A 60 13.54 19.29 -12.76
N THR A 61 12.35 19.37 -13.35
CA THR A 61 11.62 20.60 -13.58
C THR A 61 10.74 20.93 -12.38
N LEU A 62 10.62 22.23 -12.07
CA LEU A 62 9.73 22.75 -11.02
C LEU A 62 8.23 22.50 -11.30
N SER A 63 7.91 21.94 -12.48
CA SER A 63 6.57 21.61 -12.95
C SER A 63 6.17 20.16 -12.69
N GLU A 64 7.01 19.36 -12.02
CA GLU A 64 6.61 18.00 -11.64
C GLU A 64 5.37 18.03 -10.72
N ASP A 65 4.49 17.07 -10.97
CA ASP A 65 3.26 16.83 -10.23
C ASP A 65 3.15 15.31 -10.01
N PRO A 66 3.97 14.71 -9.14
CA PRO A 66 4.05 13.26 -9.03
C PRO A 66 2.69 12.67 -8.61
N PRO A 67 2.39 11.42 -8.98
CA PRO A 67 1.21 10.74 -8.43
C PRO A 67 1.41 10.50 -6.93
N VAL A 68 0.33 10.60 -6.17
CA VAL A 68 0.29 10.20 -4.76
C VAL A 68 -0.74 9.09 -4.55
N LEU A 69 -0.44 8.21 -3.61
CA LEU A 69 -1.35 7.20 -3.10
C LEU A 69 -1.62 7.53 -1.64
N ILE A 70 -2.89 7.72 -1.28
CA ILE A 70 -3.32 7.82 0.12
C ILE A 70 -4.06 6.54 0.44
N THR A 71 -3.59 5.79 1.43
CA THR A 71 -4.30 4.64 1.98
C THR A 71 -4.92 5.03 3.31
N ALA A 72 -6.09 4.51 3.62
CA ALA A 72 -6.78 4.63 4.90
C ALA A 72 -7.36 3.25 5.26
N VAL A 73 -7.13 2.79 6.47
CA VAL A 73 -7.57 1.48 6.96
C VAL A 73 -8.26 1.63 8.29
N ASP A 74 -9.47 1.09 8.36
CA ASP A 74 -10.17 0.88 9.63
C ASP A 74 -11.29 -0.15 9.50
N SER A 75 -12.00 -0.41 10.60
CA SER A 75 -13.21 -1.20 10.61
C SER A 75 -14.22 -0.69 9.57
N ARG A 76 -15.07 -1.62 9.09
CA ARG A 76 -16.09 -1.30 8.09
C ARG A 76 -16.96 -0.09 8.47
N PRO A 77 -17.54 0.00 9.70
CA PRO A 77 -18.39 1.14 10.06
C PRO A 77 -17.67 2.49 10.00
N VAL A 78 -16.39 2.56 10.36
CA VAL A 78 -15.61 3.81 10.31
C VAL A 78 -15.38 4.26 8.87
N ILE A 79 -15.01 3.33 7.98
CA ILE A 79 -14.74 3.65 6.58
C ILE A 79 -16.03 3.95 5.81
N GLU A 80 -17.12 3.23 6.07
CA GLU A 80 -18.43 3.53 5.47
C GLU A 80 -18.96 4.87 5.97
N GLY A 81 -18.75 5.21 7.25
CA GLY A 81 -19.17 6.49 7.83
C GLY A 81 -18.47 7.73 7.29
N LEU A 82 -17.36 7.60 6.56
CA LEU A 82 -16.67 8.71 5.87
C LEU A 82 -16.78 8.65 4.35
N PHE A 83 -17.49 7.65 3.81
CA PHE A 83 -17.49 7.37 2.37
C PHE A 83 -18.12 8.51 1.56
N ASP A 84 -19.28 9.01 2.01
CA ASP A 84 -19.97 10.13 1.36
C ASP A 84 -19.12 11.40 1.36
N ASP A 85 -18.46 11.71 2.48
CA ASP A 85 -17.57 12.87 2.60
C ASP A 85 -16.38 12.76 1.64
N VAL A 86 -15.78 11.57 1.52
CA VAL A 86 -14.68 11.31 0.56
C VAL A 86 -15.17 11.45 -0.88
N LEU A 87 -16.33 10.90 -1.21
CA LEU A 87 -16.90 10.98 -2.55
C LEU A 87 -17.34 12.39 -2.93
N ALA A 88 -17.75 13.20 -1.95
CA ALA A 88 -18.07 14.61 -2.14
C ALA A 88 -16.84 15.47 -2.48
N VAL A 89 -15.62 15.01 -2.16
CA VAL A 89 -14.38 15.69 -2.56
C VAL A 89 -14.21 15.58 -4.07
N GLN A 90 -14.65 16.64 -4.79
CA GLN A 90 -14.54 16.72 -6.24
C GLN A 90 -13.08 16.66 -6.69
N GLN A 91 -12.69 15.53 -7.29
CA GLN A 91 -11.33 15.32 -7.77
C GLN A 91 -11.28 14.39 -8.99
N ARG A 92 -10.28 14.61 -9.85
CA ARG A 92 -9.96 13.71 -10.96
C ARG A 92 -8.88 12.72 -10.51
N GLY A 93 -9.31 11.55 -10.07
CA GLY A 93 -8.46 10.47 -9.59
C GLY A 93 -9.24 9.17 -9.49
N LEU A 94 -8.66 8.18 -8.82
CA LEU A 94 -9.28 6.87 -8.61
C LEU A 94 -9.37 6.61 -7.11
N VAL A 95 -10.54 6.20 -6.64
CA VAL A 95 -10.76 5.70 -5.29
C VAL A 95 -11.08 4.21 -5.41
N THR A 96 -10.38 3.37 -4.65
CA THR A 96 -10.62 1.94 -4.59
C THR A 96 -10.86 1.51 -3.15
N LEU A 97 -11.75 0.53 -2.97
CA LEU A 97 -12.06 -0.05 -1.67
C LEU A 97 -11.69 -1.54 -1.70
N GLU A 98 -10.79 -1.96 -0.82
CA GLU A 98 -10.36 -3.35 -0.67
C GLU A 98 -10.86 -3.91 0.68
N ARG A 99 -11.37 -5.15 0.70
CA ARG A 99 -11.66 -5.88 1.94
C ARG A 99 -10.38 -6.48 2.51
N ALA A 100 -10.22 -6.45 3.82
CA ALA A 100 -9.07 -6.99 4.53
C ALA A 100 -9.46 -7.48 5.93
N ARG A 101 -8.56 -8.21 6.59
CA ARG A 101 -8.62 -8.42 8.05
C ARG A 101 -7.63 -7.48 8.72
N LEU A 102 -8.00 -6.96 9.88
CA LEU A 102 -7.19 -6.07 10.69
C LEU A 102 -6.82 -6.75 12.00
N LEU A 103 -5.52 -6.80 12.27
CA LEU A 103 -4.96 -7.35 13.51
C LEU A 103 -4.36 -6.20 14.33
N ARG A 104 -4.76 -6.10 15.59
CA ARG A 104 -4.26 -5.11 16.57
C ARG A 104 -4.10 -5.71 17.97
N GLY A 105 -3.13 -5.20 18.74
CA GLY A 105 -2.88 -5.64 20.12
C GLY A 105 -2.25 -7.02 20.14
N GLU A 106 -2.74 -7.93 20.99
CA GLU A 106 -2.24 -9.30 21.01
C GLU A 106 -2.57 -10.04 19.71
N ILE A 107 -1.51 -10.46 18.99
CA ILE A 107 -1.59 -11.25 17.77
C ILE A 107 -1.18 -12.68 18.11
N GLY A 108 -2.17 -13.55 18.23
CA GLY A 108 -1.97 -14.98 18.45
C GLY A 108 -1.78 -15.76 17.16
N ALA A 109 -1.73 -17.09 17.30
CA ALA A 109 -1.78 -17.99 16.15
C ALA A 109 -3.16 -17.85 15.48
N LEU A 110 -3.19 -17.41 14.22
CA LEU A 110 -4.42 -17.32 13.45
C LEU A 110 -4.58 -18.61 12.64
N GLU A 111 -5.70 -19.29 12.81
CA GLU A 111 -6.21 -20.14 11.72
C GLU A 111 -6.73 -19.20 10.63
N LEU A 112 -5.88 -18.98 9.63
CA LEU A 112 -6.26 -18.24 8.45
C LEU A 112 -7.38 -19.02 7.75
N ALA A 113 -8.61 -18.52 7.82
CA ALA A 113 -9.80 -19.11 7.19
C ALA A 113 -9.50 -19.59 5.76
N ASP A 114 -10.21 -20.62 5.29
CA ASP A 114 -9.94 -21.35 4.03
C ASP A 114 -9.64 -20.45 2.80
N GLY A 115 -10.14 -19.21 2.77
CA GLY A 115 -9.86 -18.23 1.71
C GLY A 115 -8.46 -17.58 1.73
N LEU A 116 -7.68 -17.69 2.81
CA LEU A 116 -6.35 -17.08 2.97
C LEU A 116 -5.20 -18.09 2.83
N HIS A 117 -5.49 -19.35 2.48
CA HIS A 117 -4.47 -20.41 2.39
C HIS A 117 -3.51 -20.28 1.19
N GLU A 118 -3.95 -19.69 0.07
CA GLU A 118 -3.11 -19.55 -1.14
C GLU A 118 -1.97 -18.53 -0.91
N ALA A 119 -2.22 -17.25 -1.17
CA ALA A 119 -1.27 -16.17 -0.95
C ALA A 119 -1.92 -14.99 -0.24
N VAL A 120 -1.15 -14.38 0.64
CA VAL A 120 -1.58 -13.28 1.50
C VAL A 120 -0.63 -12.12 1.31
N LYS A 121 -1.21 -10.93 1.17
CA LYS A 121 -0.51 -9.65 1.29
C LYS A 121 -0.74 -9.15 2.71
N LEU A 122 0.32 -9.13 3.49
CA LEU A 122 0.35 -8.60 4.83
C LEU A 122 0.89 -7.16 4.76
N THR A 123 0.21 -6.20 5.37
CA THR A 123 0.70 -4.81 5.47
C THR A 123 0.86 -4.42 6.93
N ILE A 124 2.07 -4.08 7.35
CA ILE A 124 2.37 -3.59 8.71
C ILE A 124 2.49 -2.07 8.66
N TYR A 125 1.79 -1.39 9.56
CA TYR A 125 1.85 0.07 9.70
C TYR A 125 2.69 0.42 10.93
N LEU A 126 3.72 1.24 10.75
CA LEU A 126 4.73 1.57 11.77
C LEU A 126 5.03 3.06 11.78
N GLY A 127 5.64 3.55 12.86
CA GLY A 127 6.29 4.85 12.86
C GLY A 127 7.65 4.82 12.14
N ARG A 128 8.02 5.88 11.42
CA ARG A 128 9.32 5.99 10.72
C ARG A 128 10.54 5.74 11.62
N LYS A 129 10.49 6.14 12.89
CA LYS A 129 11.58 5.95 13.86
C LYS A 129 11.32 4.85 14.88
N GLU A 130 10.27 4.06 14.68
CA GLU A 130 9.99 2.90 15.53
C GLU A 130 11.18 1.93 15.49
N ARG A 131 11.54 1.41 16.66
CA ARG A 131 12.71 0.55 16.85
C ARG A 131 12.35 -0.67 17.66
N VAL A 132 12.96 -1.78 17.30
CA VAL A 132 12.87 -3.04 18.04
C VAL A 132 14.29 -3.53 18.29
N TYR A 133 14.61 -3.87 19.55
CA TYR A 133 15.97 -4.25 19.97
C TYR A 133 17.06 -3.26 19.50
N GLY A 134 16.76 -1.96 19.49
CA GLY A 134 17.69 -0.90 19.08
C GLY A 134 17.87 -0.69 17.57
N VAL A 135 17.31 -1.57 16.72
CA VAL A 135 17.34 -1.43 15.25
C VAL A 135 16.02 -0.88 14.71
N PRO A 136 15.99 -0.20 13.54
CA PRO A 136 14.73 0.22 12.93
C PRO A 136 13.76 -0.95 12.73
N ALA A 137 12.51 -0.78 13.16
CA ALA A 137 11.52 -1.86 13.20
C ALA A 137 11.30 -2.50 11.81
N TYR A 138 11.24 -1.69 10.75
CA TYR A 138 11.07 -2.19 9.38
C TYR A 138 12.24 -3.08 8.92
N ILE A 139 13.47 -2.84 9.41
CA ILE A 139 14.62 -3.69 9.09
C ILE A 139 14.48 -5.03 9.81
N ALA A 140 14.17 -5.01 11.10
CA ALA A 140 13.96 -6.21 11.90
C ALA A 140 12.83 -7.09 11.33
N ILE A 141 11.74 -6.46 10.88
CA ILE A 141 10.63 -7.14 10.21
C ILE A 141 11.09 -7.76 8.90
N CYS A 142 11.76 -7.01 8.01
CA CYS A 142 12.25 -7.58 6.75
C CYS A 142 13.19 -8.75 6.98
N ASP A 143 14.09 -8.64 7.96
CA ASP A 143 15.00 -9.71 8.35
C ASP A 143 14.27 -10.94 8.91
N LEU A 144 13.25 -10.75 9.77
CA LEU A 144 12.37 -11.84 10.22
C LEU A 144 11.69 -12.53 9.04
N MET A 145 11.07 -11.77 8.13
CA MET A 145 10.38 -12.31 6.96
C MET A 145 11.33 -13.08 6.05
N HIS A 146 12.55 -12.58 5.85
CA HIS A 146 13.57 -13.23 5.06
C HIS A 146 14.03 -14.54 5.70
N ARG A 147 14.34 -14.54 7.01
CA ARG A 147 14.70 -15.76 7.78
C ARG A 147 13.60 -16.82 7.81
N ARG A 148 12.35 -16.42 7.59
CA ARG A 148 11.18 -17.30 7.50
C ARG A 148 10.81 -17.69 6.06
N HIS A 149 11.67 -17.36 5.10
CA HIS A 149 11.52 -17.69 3.68
C HIS A 149 10.21 -17.19 3.06
N ILE A 150 9.73 -16.03 3.52
CA ILE A 150 8.58 -15.34 2.92
C ILE A 150 8.97 -14.84 1.52
N ALA A 151 8.02 -14.81 0.58
CA ALA A 151 8.34 -14.57 -0.83
C ALA A 151 8.93 -13.16 -1.12
N GLY A 152 8.55 -12.16 -0.33
CA GLY A 152 9.17 -10.84 -0.40
C GLY A 152 8.55 -9.81 0.53
N ALA A 153 9.29 -8.73 0.78
CA ALA A 153 8.83 -7.57 1.52
C ALA A 153 9.28 -6.27 0.85
N SER A 154 8.48 -5.22 0.98
CA SER A 154 8.77 -3.88 0.45
C SER A 154 8.35 -2.82 1.45
N VAL A 155 9.27 -1.91 1.77
CA VAL A 155 9.08 -0.86 2.76
C VAL A 155 8.82 0.46 2.06
N PHE A 156 7.69 1.08 2.35
CA PHE A 156 7.27 2.36 1.79
C PHE A 156 7.18 3.42 2.88
N LEU A 157 7.90 4.50 2.68
CA LEU A 157 7.94 5.61 3.61
C LEU A 157 6.87 6.66 3.27
N GLY A 158 5.97 6.93 4.21
CA GLY A 158 5.01 8.02 4.09
C GLY A 158 5.64 9.40 4.17
N VAL A 159 4.96 10.37 3.59
CA VAL A 159 5.28 11.81 3.75
C VAL A 159 4.23 12.54 4.60
N ASP A 160 3.06 11.93 4.79
CA ASP A 160 1.98 12.37 5.67
C ASP A 160 1.09 11.16 5.98
N GLY A 161 0.18 11.30 6.93
CA GLY A 161 -0.70 10.20 7.31
C GLY A 161 -1.37 10.41 8.66
N VAL A 162 -2.24 9.48 9.02
CA VAL A 162 -2.85 9.41 10.36
C VAL A 162 -2.34 8.14 11.02
N ALA A 163 -1.84 8.24 12.24
CA ALA A 163 -1.50 7.09 13.07
C ALA A 163 -2.09 7.33 14.45
N HIS A 164 -2.79 6.32 14.98
CA HIS A 164 -3.45 6.38 16.29
C HIS A 164 -4.38 7.61 16.43
N GLY A 165 -5.12 7.93 15.35
CA GLY A 165 -6.06 9.05 15.30
C GLY A 165 -5.40 10.45 15.27
N GLN A 166 -4.08 10.53 15.13
CA GLN A 166 -3.35 11.80 15.02
C GLN A 166 -2.67 11.91 13.66
N ARG A 167 -2.77 13.08 13.03
CA ARG A 167 -2.09 13.35 11.76
C ARG A 167 -0.60 13.62 11.98
N ARG A 168 0.23 12.93 11.23
CA ARG A 168 1.68 12.94 11.33
C ARG A 168 2.31 13.20 9.96
N ARG A 169 2.84 14.42 9.79
CA ARG A 169 3.41 14.94 8.54
C ARG A 169 4.93 15.06 8.61
N ALA A 170 5.60 14.67 7.53
CA ALA A 170 7.03 14.92 7.37
C ALA A 170 7.30 16.43 7.24
N ARG A 171 8.19 16.95 8.07
CA ARG A 171 8.67 18.33 8.05
C ARG A 171 10.11 18.35 7.55
N PHE A 172 10.46 19.39 6.78
CA PHE A 172 11.84 19.61 6.32
C PHE A 172 12.79 19.81 7.51
N PHE A 173 12.34 20.56 8.51
CA PHE A 173 13.01 20.75 9.78
C PHE A 173 12.15 20.15 10.88
N GLY A 174 12.54 19.01 11.43
CA GLY A 174 11.82 18.38 12.51
C GLY A 174 12.10 16.89 12.68
N VAL A 175 11.71 16.37 13.83
CA VAL A 175 11.78 14.95 14.14
C VAL A 175 10.62 14.26 13.42
N ASN A 176 10.86 13.70 12.24
CA ASN A 176 9.86 12.95 11.45
C ASN A 176 9.58 11.55 12.04
N ALA A 177 9.56 11.41 13.37
CA ALA A 177 9.46 10.13 14.07
C ALA A 177 8.15 9.39 13.75
N ASP A 178 7.06 10.15 13.76
CA ASP A 178 5.71 9.58 13.79
C ASP A 178 5.07 9.51 12.40
N VAL A 179 5.81 9.89 11.34
CA VAL A 179 5.28 9.80 9.97
C VAL A 179 5.03 8.33 9.64
N PRO A 180 3.81 7.94 9.21
CA PRO A 180 3.48 6.53 9.02
C PRO A 180 4.32 5.91 7.90
N LEU A 181 4.72 4.67 8.12
CA LEU A 181 5.47 3.83 7.21
C LEU A 181 4.70 2.51 7.02
N MET A 182 4.77 1.95 5.83
CA MET A 182 4.14 0.67 5.49
C MET A 182 5.21 -0.37 5.12
N VAL A 183 5.13 -1.56 5.71
CA VAL A 183 5.87 -2.74 5.24
C VAL A 183 4.86 -3.68 4.59
N VAL A 184 4.96 -3.86 3.27
CA VAL A 184 4.10 -4.77 2.51
C VAL A 184 4.85 -6.07 2.28
N VAL A 185 4.29 -7.17 2.76
CA VAL A 185 4.84 -8.52 2.69
C VAL A 185 3.92 -9.38 1.86
N VAL A 186 4.47 -10.21 0.97
CA VAL A 186 3.70 -11.18 0.18
C VAL A 186 4.27 -12.56 0.44
N GLY A 187 3.41 -13.53 0.77
CA GLY A 187 3.81 -14.90 1.08
C GLY A 187 2.63 -15.87 1.02
N SER A 188 2.90 -17.16 1.25
CA SER A 188 1.81 -18.13 1.43
C SER A 188 1.06 -17.86 2.74
N GLY A 189 -0.23 -18.21 2.77
CA GLY A 189 -1.03 -18.11 4.00
C GLY A 189 -0.36 -18.84 5.15
N GLU A 190 0.05 -20.09 4.92
CA GLU A 190 0.70 -20.93 5.93
C GLU A 190 1.93 -20.29 6.58
N LEU A 191 2.87 -19.77 5.77
CA LEU A 191 4.09 -19.17 6.32
C LEU A 191 3.75 -17.87 7.05
N ILE A 192 2.85 -17.04 6.51
CA ILE A 192 2.41 -15.81 7.19
C ILE A 192 1.76 -16.14 8.53
N GLY A 193 0.86 -17.13 8.59
CA GLY A 193 0.19 -17.55 9.82
C GLY A 193 1.17 -17.94 10.93
N ARG A 194 2.26 -18.62 10.58
CA ARG A 194 3.32 -19.01 11.53
C ARG A 194 4.13 -17.82 12.06
N VAL A 195 4.29 -16.76 11.28
CA VAL A 195 5.09 -15.58 11.64
C VAL A 195 4.27 -14.53 12.40
N LEU A 196 2.94 -14.57 12.32
CA LEU A 196 2.07 -13.60 13.01
C LEU A 196 2.31 -13.50 14.53
N PRO A 197 2.45 -14.60 15.30
CA PRO A 197 2.76 -14.51 16.73
C PRO A 197 4.11 -13.87 17.01
N GLU A 198 5.12 -14.15 16.17
CA GLU A 198 6.45 -13.54 16.30
C GLU A 198 6.40 -12.04 16.03
N LEU A 199 5.64 -11.61 15.02
CA LEU A 199 5.37 -10.19 14.78
C LEU A 199 4.63 -9.53 15.95
N GLY A 200 3.65 -10.23 16.52
CA GLY A 200 2.91 -9.78 17.70
C GLY A 200 3.81 -9.54 18.92
N GLY A 201 4.81 -10.40 19.13
CA GLY A 201 5.80 -10.21 20.20
C GLY A 201 6.93 -9.21 19.86
N LEU A 202 7.14 -8.92 18.58
CA LEU A 202 8.18 -7.99 18.12
C LEU A 202 7.76 -6.53 18.27
N LEU A 203 6.47 -6.23 18.08
CA LEU A 203 5.94 -4.86 18.03
C LEU A 203 5.15 -4.54 19.30
N GLU A 204 5.32 -3.32 19.82
CA GLU A 204 4.60 -2.86 21.01
C GLU A 204 3.10 -2.67 20.74
N GLN A 205 2.77 -2.06 19.60
CA GLN A 205 1.39 -1.80 19.17
C GLN A 205 1.21 -2.21 17.71
N PRO A 206 1.16 -3.52 17.41
CA PRO A 206 1.08 -3.97 16.04
C PRO A 206 -0.23 -3.52 15.42
N MET A 207 -0.13 -3.00 14.19
CA MET A 207 -1.26 -2.68 13.35
C MET A 207 -1.01 -3.29 11.97
N ILE A 208 -1.74 -4.36 11.67
CA ILE A 208 -1.46 -5.21 10.52
C ILE A 208 -2.75 -5.44 9.74
N THR A 209 -2.70 -5.36 8.42
CA THR A 209 -3.76 -5.89 7.56
C THR A 209 -3.34 -7.16 6.84
N LEU A 210 -4.30 -8.05 6.63
CA LEU A 210 -4.18 -9.23 5.80
C LEU A 210 -5.19 -9.16 4.66
N GLU A 211 -4.69 -9.22 3.44
CA GLU A 211 -5.46 -9.15 2.21
C GLU A 211 -5.21 -10.40 1.36
N ARG A 212 -6.26 -11.05 0.87
CA ARG A 212 -6.12 -12.18 -0.05
C ARG A 212 -5.57 -11.71 -1.38
N VAL A 213 -4.55 -12.39 -1.89
CA VAL A 213 -3.95 -12.10 -3.21
C VAL A 213 -3.68 -13.39 -3.98
N ARG A 214 -3.36 -13.23 -5.27
CA ARG A 214 -2.78 -14.30 -6.10
C ARG A 214 -1.40 -13.88 -6.56
N VAL A 215 -0.45 -14.81 -6.55
CA VAL A 215 0.90 -14.56 -7.05
C VAL A 215 1.00 -15.13 -8.46
N CYS A 216 0.82 -14.27 -9.46
CA CYS A 216 0.82 -14.72 -10.86
C CYS A 216 2.24 -14.96 -11.41
N LYS A 217 3.25 -14.27 -10.86
CA LYS A 217 4.62 -14.31 -11.35
C LYS A 217 5.61 -14.11 -10.20
N ARG A 218 6.67 -14.91 -10.16
CA ARG A 218 7.77 -14.81 -9.19
C ARG A 218 9.10 -15.11 -9.87
N ASP A 219 10.13 -14.30 -9.60
CA ASP A 219 11.50 -14.50 -10.11
C ASP A 219 11.60 -14.77 -11.62
N GLY A 220 10.78 -14.07 -12.40
CA GLY A 220 10.73 -14.23 -13.86
C GLY A 220 9.84 -15.38 -14.34
N ALA A 221 9.53 -16.36 -13.50
CA ALA A 221 8.65 -17.49 -13.81
C ALA A 221 7.16 -17.11 -13.67
N LEU A 222 6.38 -17.38 -14.72
CA LEU A 222 4.92 -17.32 -14.66
C LEU A 222 4.41 -18.53 -13.86
N LEU A 223 3.67 -18.29 -12.79
CA LEU A 223 3.07 -19.36 -11.97
C LEU A 223 1.67 -19.69 -12.49
N GLU A 224 0.84 -18.66 -12.61
CA GLU A 224 -0.53 -18.74 -13.10
C GLU A 224 -0.94 -17.42 -13.76
N PRO A 225 -1.79 -17.39 -14.79
CA PRO A 225 -2.38 -16.15 -15.26
C PRO A 225 -3.37 -15.59 -14.22
N PRO A 226 -3.59 -14.26 -14.18
CA PRO A 226 -4.67 -13.70 -13.36
C PRO A 226 -6.02 -14.33 -13.73
N HIS A 227 -6.76 -14.81 -12.73
CA HIS A 227 -8.08 -15.40 -12.96
C HIS A 227 -9.04 -14.35 -13.54
N PRO A 228 -9.87 -14.70 -14.54
CA PRO A 228 -10.89 -13.80 -15.02
C PRO A 228 -11.91 -13.55 -13.90
N LEU A 229 -12.22 -12.29 -13.62
CA LEU A 229 -13.39 -11.94 -12.81
C LEU A 229 -14.63 -11.82 -13.72
N PRO A 230 -15.83 -12.12 -13.21
CA PRO A 230 -17.05 -11.74 -13.90
C PRO A 230 -17.06 -10.22 -14.10
N LYS A 231 -17.77 -9.75 -15.14
CA LYS A 231 -17.80 -8.32 -15.47
C LYS A 231 -18.38 -7.47 -14.33
N ALA A 232 -19.33 -8.04 -13.58
CA ALA A 232 -19.99 -7.41 -12.48
C ALA A 232 -20.26 -8.42 -11.35
N ASP A 233 -20.53 -7.92 -10.15
CA ASP A 233 -21.00 -8.71 -9.02
C ASP A 233 -22.50 -9.07 -9.13
N GLU A 234 -23.04 -9.73 -8.11
CA GLU A 234 -24.45 -10.14 -8.02
C GLU A 234 -25.44 -8.96 -8.02
N HIS A 235 -24.97 -7.74 -7.77
CA HIS A 235 -25.75 -6.51 -7.80
C HIS A 235 -25.53 -5.68 -9.07
N GLY A 236 -24.75 -6.19 -10.03
CA GLY A 236 -24.47 -5.52 -11.30
C GLY A 236 -23.37 -4.46 -11.22
N LEU A 237 -22.63 -4.36 -10.12
CA LEU A 237 -21.49 -3.43 -10.00
C LEU A 237 -20.27 -3.96 -10.74
N PRO A 238 -19.61 -3.16 -11.60
CA PRO A 238 -18.42 -3.60 -12.32
C PRO A 238 -17.29 -4.06 -11.38
N LEU A 239 -16.74 -5.24 -11.66
CA LEU A 239 -15.60 -5.76 -10.91
C LEU A 239 -14.28 -5.37 -11.56
N TRP A 240 -13.32 -4.98 -10.71
CA TRP A 240 -12.00 -4.54 -11.13
C TRP A 240 -10.92 -5.39 -10.47
N GLN A 241 -9.81 -5.60 -11.20
CA GLN A 241 -8.63 -6.26 -10.67
C GLN A 241 -7.49 -5.28 -10.49
N LYS A 242 -6.92 -5.26 -9.29
CA LYS A 242 -5.69 -4.52 -8.99
C LYS A 242 -4.49 -5.44 -9.21
N LEU A 243 -3.64 -5.09 -10.17
CA LEU A 243 -2.34 -5.75 -10.36
C LEU A 243 -1.25 -4.95 -9.64
N SER A 244 -0.56 -5.60 -8.69
CA SER A 244 0.64 -5.05 -8.05
C SER A 244 1.88 -5.78 -8.55
N VAL A 245 2.93 -5.03 -8.90
CA VAL A 245 4.20 -5.58 -9.37
C VAL A 245 5.32 -5.06 -8.48
N TYR A 246 6.00 -5.98 -7.80
CA TYR A 246 7.20 -5.69 -7.02
C TYR A 246 8.42 -6.03 -7.85
N THR A 247 9.38 -5.11 -7.94
CA THR A 247 10.62 -5.29 -8.69
C THR A 247 11.73 -4.54 -7.97
N SER A 248 12.94 -5.10 -7.99
CA SER A 248 14.12 -4.35 -7.60
C SER A 248 14.29 -3.12 -8.51
N GLU A 249 14.79 -2.02 -7.94
CA GLU A 249 15.07 -0.78 -8.69
C GLU A 249 16.21 -0.98 -9.70
N SER A 250 17.15 -1.87 -9.40
CA SER A 250 18.27 -2.20 -10.29
C SER A 250 17.87 -3.12 -11.44
N ALA A 251 16.70 -3.77 -11.37
CA ALA A 251 16.23 -4.69 -12.39
C ALA A 251 15.88 -3.95 -13.70
N ARG A 252 16.48 -4.40 -14.81
CA ARG A 252 16.36 -3.77 -16.13
C ARG A 252 15.87 -4.75 -17.18
N ARG A 253 15.18 -4.21 -18.19
CA ARG A 253 14.81 -4.90 -19.43
C ARG A 253 15.27 -4.05 -20.61
N GLY A 254 16.25 -4.53 -21.38
CA GLY A 254 16.82 -3.78 -22.50
C GLY A 254 17.43 -2.45 -22.06
N GLY A 255 18.18 -2.45 -20.93
CA GLY A 255 18.83 -1.26 -20.38
C GLY A 255 17.93 -0.31 -19.58
N VAL A 256 16.60 -0.45 -19.67
CA VAL A 256 15.61 0.40 -19.01
C VAL A 256 15.09 -0.26 -17.72
N PRO A 257 14.94 0.48 -16.59
CA PRO A 257 14.33 -0.05 -15.37
C PRO A 257 12.94 -0.66 -15.63
N ILE A 258 12.66 -1.83 -15.05
CA ILE A 258 11.43 -2.59 -15.33
C ILE A 258 10.17 -1.76 -15.08
N HIS A 259 10.10 -1.03 -13.96
CA HIS A 259 8.94 -0.19 -13.63
C HIS A 259 8.64 0.85 -14.72
N ARG A 260 9.67 1.49 -15.30
CA ARG A 260 9.49 2.46 -16.40
C ARG A 260 8.98 1.78 -17.67
N ALA A 261 9.62 0.67 -18.06
CA ALA A 261 9.23 -0.09 -19.24
C ALA A 261 7.78 -0.59 -19.14
N LEU A 262 7.36 -1.04 -17.95
CA LEU A 262 5.99 -1.47 -17.69
C LEU A 262 4.99 -0.32 -17.80
N VAL A 263 5.22 0.78 -17.09
CA VAL A 263 4.28 1.91 -17.13
C VAL A 263 4.21 2.52 -18.53
N GLN A 264 5.31 2.64 -19.26
CA GLN A 264 5.30 3.12 -20.64
C GLN A 264 4.47 2.19 -21.56
N ARG A 265 4.58 0.87 -21.37
CA ARG A 265 3.78 -0.10 -22.13
C ARG A 265 2.30 -0.04 -21.77
N LEU A 266 1.95 0.10 -20.49
CA LEU A 266 0.57 0.28 -20.04
C LEU A 266 -0.02 1.61 -20.54
N TRP A 267 0.77 2.68 -20.49
CA TRP A 267 0.40 4.00 -21.01
C TRP A 267 0.18 4.00 -22.52
N ARG A 268 0.77 3.10 -23.29
CA ARG A 268 0.46 2.97 -24.73
C ARG A 268 -0.83 2.18 -25.01
N ARG A 269 -1.33 1.41 -24.04
CA ARG A 269 -2.59 0.65 -24.15
C ARG A 269 -3.78 1.51 -23.73
N LYS A 270 -4.94 1.31 -24.35
CA LYS A 270 -6.19 2.02 -23.99
C LYS A 270 -6.93 1.41 -22.80
N THR A 271 -6.58 0.20 -22.39
CA THR A 271 -7.36 -0.58 -21.41
C THR A 271 -7.12 -0.25 -19.93
N PRO A 272 -5.90 0.07 -19.44
CA PRO A 272 -5.74 0.41 -18.02
C PRO A 272 -6.11 1.87 -17.76
N ASP A 273 -6.89 2.11 -16.70
CA ASP A 273 -7.27 3.46 -16.26
C ASP A 273 -6.09 4.27 -15.71
N GLY A 274 -5.07 3.59 -15.20
CA GLY A 274 -3.88 4.22 -14.65
C GLY A 274 -2.83 3.22 -14.18
N ALA A 275 -1.67 3.75 -13.83
CA ALA A 275 -0.62 3.03 -13.13
C ALA A 275 0.18 4.02 -12.27
N THR A 276 0.52 3.60 -11.05
CA THR A 276 1.34 4.39 -10.11
C THR A 276 2.57 3.59 -9.71
N VAL A 277 3.74 4.22 -9.77
CA VAL A 277 5.01 3.66 -9.31
C VAL A 277 5.37 4.28 -7.98
N LEU A 278 5.54 3.44 -6.97
CA LEU A 278 6.03 3.82 -5.65
C LEU A 278 7.46 3.30 -5.51
N ARG A 279 8.37 4.14 -5.01
CA ARG A 279 9.75 3.72 -4.69
C ARG A 279 9.78 3.25 -3.23
N GLY A 280 10.15 1.99 -3.02
CA GLY A 280 10.46 1.46 -1.70
C GLY A 280 11.81 1.99 -1.20
N ILE A 281 11.97 2.09 0.12
CA ILE A 281 13.24 2.50 0.76
C ILE A 281 14.07 1.31 1.23
N TRP A 282 13.45 0.13 1.32
CA TRP A 282 14.05 -1.13 1.77
C TRP A 282 13.15 -2.28 1.32
N GLY A 283 13.65 -3.51 1.29
CA GLY A 283 12.87 -4.69 0.95
C GLY A 283 13.75 -5.89 0.64
N PHE A 284 13.13 -6.95 0.16
CA PHE A 284 13.79 -8.10 -0.46
C PHE A 284 12.77 -8.85 -1.33
N HIS A 285 13.23 -9.68 -2.27
CA HIS A 285 12.40 -10.62 -3.00
C HIS A 285 13.15 -11.93 -3.22
N GLY A 286 12.51 -13.06 -2.89
CA GLY A 286 13.22 -14.35 -2.84
C GLY A 286 14.45 -14.25 -1.94
N ASP A 287 15.59 -14.72 -2.42
CA ASP A 287 16.90 -14.64 -1.73
C ASP A 287 17.69 -13.36 -2.08
N HIS A 288 17.04 -12.37 -2.72
CA HIS A 288 17.68 -11.12 -3.14
C HIS A 288 17.30 -9.97 -2.21
N PRO A 289 18.29 -9.32 -1.54
CA PRO A 289 18.06 -8.09 -0.79
C PRO A 289 17.78 -6.88 -1.69
#